data_AF-A0A8D0FAA5-F1
#
_entry.id   AF-A0A8D0FAA5-F1
#
_cell.length_a   1.000
_cell.length_b   1.000
_cell.length_c   1.000
_cell.angle_alpha   90.00
_cell.angle_beta   90.00
_cell.angle_gamma   90.00
#
_symmetry.space_group_name_H-M   'P 1'
#
loop_
_entity.id
_entity.type
_entity.pdbx_description
1 polymer ?
#
loop_
_entity_poly.entity_id
_entity_poly.type
_entity_poly.pdbx_seq_one_letter_code
_entity_poly.pdbx_strand_id
1 'polypeptide(L)'
;TLYHVKTEIFPPLGAEYCKTGSLCSLEVSITRLVDLSEVDRDEALTESDGYCTTKLMYEVVDNSSNWAVCGKSSGVISMPVAARATHKVHMEVMPLFAGYLPFPDVRLFKYLPHHSAHSMQLDADSWIENDNLSVDKNVDDQADSSSIRSRGSLHSAASGEHKGLPMPRLQSFSSGQVFNCSTGMQILVIPSKDDHVLEVNIT
;
A
#
# COMPACT_ATOMS: atom_id res chain seq x y z
N THR A 1 11.20 7.36 -19.76
CA THR A 1 10.11 7.44 -18.76
C THR A 1 8.92 6.62 -19.20
N LEU A 2 8.43 5.77 -18.31
CA LEU A 2 7.27 4.90 -18.47
C LEU A 2 6.03 5.49 -17.77
N TYR A 3 6.21 6.02 -16.56
CA TYR A 3 5.16 6.62 -15.74
C TYR A 3 5.51 8.04 -15.32
N HIS A 4 4.51 8.93 -15.38
CA HIS A 4 4.49 10.18 -14.65
C HIS A 4 3.67 10.00 -13.37
N VAL A 5 4.19 10.52 -12.27
CA VAL A 5 3.47 10.64 -11.01
C VAL A 5 3.37 12.12 -10.69
N LYS A 6 2.15 12.61 -10.47
CA LYS A 6 1.87 14.01 -10.11
C LYS A 6 1.02 14.01 -8.86
N THR A 7 1.37 14.86 -7.91
CA THR A 7 0.57 15.09 -6.70
C THR A 7 -0.02 16.49 -6.71
N GLU A 8 -1.29 16.61 -6.29
CA GLU A 8 -1.97 17.89 -6.07
C GLU A 8 -2.57 17.89 -4.68
N ILE A 9 -2.38 18.99 -3.94
CA ILE A 9 -2.93 19.18 -2.60
C ILE A 9 -3.97 20.28 -2.67
N PHE A 10 -5.15 20.01 -2.14
CA PHE A 10 -6.27 20.93 -2.10
C PHE A 10 -6.62 21.26 -0.65
N PRO A 11 -6.93 22.54 -0.34
CA PRO A 11 -7.42 22.92 0.96
C PRO A 11 -8.77 22.23 1.27
N PRO A 12 -9.19 22.19 2.55
CA PRO A 12 -10.54 21.78 2.91
C PRO A 12 -11.61 22.50 2.07
N LEU A 13 -12.75 21.84 1.81
CA LEU A 13 -13.84 22.43 1.04
C LEU A 13 -14.27 23.78 1.63
N GLY A 14 -14.28 24.82 0.80
CA GLY A 14 -14.63 26.20 1.20
C GLY A 14 -13.48 27.01 1.83
N ALA A 15 -12.29 26.43 2.02
CA ALA A 15 -11.10 27.15 2.42
C ALA A 15 -10.25 27.57 1.21
N GLU A 16 -9.63 28.75 1.31
CA GLU A 16 -8.73 29.27 0.27
C GLU A 16 -7.31 28.67 0.38
N TYR A 17 -6.86 28.38 1.60
CA TYR A 17 -5.52 27.88 1.89
C TYR A 17 -5.54 26.64 2.79
N CYS A 18 -4.52 25.80 2.64
CA CYS A 18 -4.22 24.75 3.60
C CYS A 18 -3.83 25.40 4.94
N LYS A 19 -4.30 24.82 6.04
CA LYS A 19 -4.00 25.32 7.39
C LYS A 19 -3.39 24.21 8.22
N THR A 20 -2.45 24.58 9.09
CA THR A 20 -1.86 23.66 10.07
C THR A 20 -2.98 22.94 10.84
N GLY A 21 -2.87 21.62 10.98
CA GLY A 21 -3.87 20.81 11.69
C GLY A 21 -5.20 20.58 10.96
N SER A 22 -5.39 21.08 9.73
CA SER A 22 -6.62 20.86 8.94
C SER A 22 -6.43 19.77 7.89
N LEU A 23 -7.45 18.91 7.69
CA LEU A 23 -7.44 17.87 6.66
C LEU A 23 -7.52 18.46 5.26
N CYS A 24 -6.46 18.27 4.48
CA CYS A 24 -6.33 18.66 3.09
C CYS A 24 -6.48 17.42 2.21
N SER A 25 -7.00 17.58 0.99
CA SER A 25 -7.11 16.47 0.03
C SER A 25 -5.80 16.34 -0.76
N LEU A 26 -5.25 15.13 -0.83
CA LEU A 26 -4.12 14.77 -1.69
C LEU A 26 -4.63 13.90 -2.83
N GLU A 27 -4.49 14.40 -4.07
CA GLU A 27 -4.70 13.62 -5.28
C GLU A 27 -3.34 13.18 -5.85
N VAL A 28 -3.19 11.88 -6.08
CA VAL A 28 -2.03 11.29 -6.78
C VAL A 28 -2.49 10.80 -8.14
N SER A 29 -2.03 11.46 -9.19
CA SER A 29 -2.24 11.10 -10.60
C SER A 29 -1.05 10.29 -11.12
N ILE A 30 -1.29 9.04 -11.51
CA ILE A 30 -0.30 8.16 -12.14
C ILE A 30 -0.68 7.99 -13.61
N THR A 31 0.16 8.47 -14.51
CA THR A 31 -0.07 8.44 -15.96
C THR A 31 0.97 7.59 -16.66
N ARG A 32 0.54 6.60 -17.43
CA ARG A 32 1.40 5.84 -18.33
C ARG A 32 1.69 6.65 -19.59
N LEU A 33 2.93 6.66 -20.07
CA LEU A 33 3.34 7.48 -21.22
C LEU A 33 3.45 6.71 -22.53
N VAL A 34 3.73 5.42 -22.48
CA VAL A 34 3.98 4.58 -23.65
C VAL A 34 2.95 3.47 -23.74
N ASP A 35 2.68 2.99 -24.93
CA ASP A 35 1.85 1.80 -25.16
C ASP A 35 2.56 0.52 -24.66
N LEU A 36 1.92 -0.63 -24.88
CA LEU A 36 2.49 -1.94 -24.58
C LEU A 36 3.87 -2.10 -25.23
N SER A 37 4.87 -2.44 -24.42
CA SER A 37 6.25 -2.65 -24.83
C SER A 37 6.78 -3.98 -24.29
N GLU A 38 7.95 -4.42 -24.75
CA GLU A 38 8.60 -5.64 -24.24
C GLU A 38 8.84 -5.59 -22.71
N VAL A 39 9.00 -4.40 -22.14
CA VAL A 39 9.20 -4.18 -20.69
C VAL A 39 7.97 -4.58 -19.86
N ASP A 40 6.81 -4.62 -20.50
CA ASP A 40 5.55 -4.98 -19.85
C ASP A 40 5.27 -6.48 -19.90
N ARG A 41 5.96 -7.24 -20.76
CA ARG A 41 5.76 -8.68 -20.94
C ARG A 41 6.42 -9.48 -19.81
N ASP A 42 5.90 -9.31 -18.61
CA ASP A 42 6.28 -10.08 -17.44
C ASP A 42 5.08 -10.53 -16.61
N GLU A 43 5.34 -11.10 -15.44
CA GLU A 43 4.33 -11.67 -14.54
C GLU A 43 3.28 -10.66 -14.05
N ALA A 44 3.52 -9.33 -14.15
CA ALA A 44 2.54 -8.32 -13.74
C ALA A 44 1.48 -8.05 -14.80
N LEU A 45 1.71 -8.46 -16.05
CA LEU A 45 0.77 -8.26 -17.15
C LEU A 45 -0.42 -9.20 -16.98
N THR A 46 -1.62 -8.64 -17.07
CA THR A 46 -2.87 -9.39 -17.10
C THR A 46 -3.62 -8.98 -18.35
N GLU A 47 -3.94 -9.97 -19.18
CA GLU A 47 -4.76 -9.80 -20.38
C GLU A 47 -6.17 -10.33 -20.08
N SER A 48 -7.18 -9.51 -20.35
CA SER A 48 -8.59 -9.87 -20.18
C SER A 48 -9.40 -9.16 -21.24
N ASP A 49 -10.23 -9.90 -21.97
CA ASP A 49 -11.19 -9.35 -22.96
C ASP A 49 -10.54 -8.42 -24.01
N GLY A 50 -9.31 -8.76 -24.44
CA GLY A 50 -8.53 -7.98 -25.41
C GLY A 50 -7.84 -6.73 -24.83
N TYR A 51 -7.93 -6.48 -23.52
CA TYR A 51 -7.25 -5.38 -22.84
C TYR A 51 -6.11 -5.89 -21.97
N CYS A 52 -4.97 -5.22 -22.05
CA CYS A 52 -3.81 -5.46 -21.22
C CYS A 52 -3.76 -4.48 -20.05
N THR A 53 -3.55 -4.98 -18.84
CA THR A 53 -3.32 -4.18 -17.62
C THR A 53 -2.08 -4.67 -16.89
N THR A 54 -1.41 -3.78 -16.16
CA THR A 54 -0.32 -4.13 -15.25
C THR A 54 -0.63 -3.68 -13.84
N LYS A 55 -0.26 -4.47 -12.83
CA LYS A 55 -0.48 -4.09 -11.43
C LYS A 55 0.66 -3.23 -10.91
N LEU A 56 0.33 -2.09 -10.31
CA LEU A 56 1.27 -1.18 -9.69
C LEU A 56 0.95 -1.02 -8.22
N MET A 57 1.97 -0.98 -7.37
CA MET A 57 1.83 -0.58 -5.97
C MET A 57 2.31 0.87 -5.85
N TYR A 58 1.47 1.75 -5.33
CA TYR A 58 1.86 3.10 -4.93
C TYR A 58 2.05 3.17 -3.42
N GLU A 59 2.89 4.09 -2.98
CA GLU A 59 3.10 4.41 -1.58
C GLU A 59 3.45 5.89 -1.44
N VAL A 60 2.75 6.59 -0.54
CA VAL A 60 3.02 7.97 -0.18
C VAL A 60 3.89 7.98 1.07
N VAL A 61 5.03 8.68 1.00
CA VAL A 61 6.07 8.69 2.02
C VAL A 61 6.20 10.08 2.65
N ASP A 62 6.27 10.14 3.97
CA ASP A 62 6.40 11.35 4.77
C ASP A 62 7.86 11.62 5.20
N ASN A 63 8.78 11.72 4.23
CA ASN A 63 10.23 11.81 4.43
C ASN A 63 10.75 12.92 5.38
N SER A 64 9.89 13.84 5.82
CA SER A 64 10.26 15.03 6.59
C SER A 64 9.30 15.35 7.74
N SER A 65 8.33 14.48 8.04
CA SER A 65 7.31 14.72 9.09
C SER A 65 6.57 16.06 8.93
N ASN A 66 6.49 16.60 7.71
CA ASN A 66 5.74 17.82 7.40
C ASN A 66 4.23 17.56 7.29
N TRP A 67 3.86 16.31 7.02
CA TRP A 67 2.49 15.87 6.77
C TRP A 67 2.19 14.63 7.60
N ALA A 68 0.99 14.57 8.16
CA ALA A 68 0.40 13.31 8.55
C ALA A 68 -0.47 12.79 7.39
N VAL A 69 -0.18 11.59 6.90
CA VAL A 69 -1.04 10.93 5.90
C VAL A 69 -2.17 10.23 6.63
N CYS A 70 -3.40 10.67 6.38
CA CYS A 70 -4.59 10.16 7.04
C CYS A 70 -5.20 9.04 6.20
N GLY A 71 -5.28 7.83 6.79
CA GLY A 71 -5.85 6.66 6.14
C GLY A 71 -4.82 5.74 5.49
N LYS A 72 -5.12 5.26 4.27
CA LYS A 72 -4.25 4.30 3.54
C LYS A 72 -3.23 5.07 2.69
N SER A 73 -1.96 5.02 3.10
CA SER A 73 -0.85 5.65 2.37
C SER A 73 -0.32 4.82 1.20
N SER A 74 -0.75 3.57 1.04
CA SER A 74 -0.31 2.67 -0.03
C SER A 74 -1.42 1.79 -0.56
N GLY A 75 -1.32 1.37 -1.82
CA GLY A 75 -2.29 0.45 -2.41
C GLY A 75 -1.88 -0.07 -3.80
N VAL A 76 -2.56 -1.13 -4.23
CA VAL A 76 -2.36 -1.73 -5.55
C VAL A 76 -3.43 -1.22 -6.52
N ILE A 77 -3.01 -0.82 -7.71
CA ILE A 77 -3.89 -0.38 -8.81
C ILE A 77 -3.66 -1.24 -10.06
N SER A 78 -4.71 -1.47 -10.83
CA SER A 78 -4.61 -2.07 -12.16
C SER A 78 -4.51 -0.93 -13.18
N MET A 79 -3.35 -0.80 -13.81
CA MET A 79 -3.05 0.26 -14.78
C MET A 79 -3.18 -0.27 -16.21
N PRO A 80 -4.06 0.31 -17.05
CA PRO A 80 -4.12 -0.04 -18.46
C PRO A 80 -2.77 0.19 -19.17
N VAL A 81 -2.38 -0.74 -20.03
CA VAL A 81 -1.14 -0.66 -20.81
C VAL A 81 -1.37 0.11 -22.12
N ALA A 82 -1.90 1.33 -21.98
CA ALA A 82 -2.17 2.24 -23.09
C ALA A 82 -1.51 3.60 -22.81
N ALA A 83 -0.98 4.24 -23.85
CA ALA A 83 -0.41 5.57 -23.73
C ALA A 83 -1.46 6.56 -23.20
N ARG A 84 -1.04 7.39 -22.24
CA ARG A 84 -1.85 8.38 -21.52
C ARG A 84 -2.94 7.81 -20.62
N ALA A 85 -3.02 6.50 -20.42
CA ALA A 85 -3.86 5.92 -19.38
C ALA A 85 -3.47 6.54 -18.02
N THR A 86 -4.47 7.09 -17.32
CA THR A 86 -4.27 7.80 -16.05
C THR A 86 -5.15 7.19 -14.98
N HIS A 87 -4.57 6.91 -13.82
CA HIS A 87 -5.27 6.46 -12.62
C HIS A 87 -5.06 7.49 -11.52
N LYS A 88 -6.14 7.88 -10.84
CA LYS A 88 -6.12 8.86 -9.75
C LYS A 88 -6.47 8.22 -8.43
N VAL A 89 -5.64 8.46 -7.42
CA VAL A 89 -5.86 8.03 -6.05
C VAL A 89 -6.07 9.26 -5.18
N HIS A 90 -7.06 9.20 -4.28
CA HIS A 90 -7.36 10.27 -3.35
C HIS A 90 -7.12 9.78 -1.92
N MET A 91 -6.50 10.64 -1.10
CA MET A 91 -6.35 10.44 0.33
C MET A 91 -6.32 11.79 1.05
N GLU A 92 -6.31 11.78 2.38
CA GLU A 92 -6.24 13.00 3.17
C GLU A 92 -4.85 13.16 3.77
N VAL A 93 -4.38 14.41 3.85
CA VAL A 93 -3.14 14.77 4.52
C VAL A 93 -3.38 15.96 5.44
N MET A 94 -2.73 15.97 6.60
CA MET A 94 -2.78 17.09 7.53
C MET A 94 -1.39 17.73 7.63
N PRO A 95 -1.23 19.02 7.30
CA PRO A 95 0.04 19.69 7.48
C PRO A 95 0.32 19.89 8.96
N LEU A 96 1.53 19.52 9.38
CA LEU A 96 1.98 19.58 10.77
C LEU A 96 2.69 20.91 11.10
N PHE A 97 3.09 21.66 10.07
CA PHE A 97 3.73 22.96 10.19
C PHE A 97 3.12 23.98 9.22
N ALA A 98 3.31 25.26 9.52
CA ALA A 98 3.02 26.35 8.60
C ALA A 98 4.24 26.70 7.74
N GLY A 99 4.01 27.41 6.64
CA GLY A 99 5.04 27.84 5.68
C GLY A 99 4.95 27.08 4.36
N TYR A 100 6.05 27.07 3.60
CA TYR A 100 6.13 26.36 2.32
C TYR A 100 6.53 24.91 2.55
N LEU A 101 5.53 24.02 2.61
CA LEU A 101 5.78 22.60 2.80
C LEU A 101 6.04 21.92 1.45
N PRO A 102 7.07 21.08 1.34
CA PRO A 102 7.26 20.24 0.16
C PRO A 102 6.12 19.25 0.03
N PHE A 103 5.76 18.90 -1.19
CA PHE A 103 4.79 17.82 -1.43
C PHE A 103 5.34 16.48 -0.90
N PRO A 104 4.48 15.58 -0.40
CA PRO A 104 4.92 14.24 0.01
C PRO A 104 5.41 13.45 -1.20
N ASP A 105 6.42 12.61 -0.98
CA ASP A 105 6.98 11.78 -2.06
C ASP A 105 6.06 10.59 -2.34
N VAL A 106 5.99 10.19 -3.61
CA VAL A 106 5.23 9.01 -4.03
C VAL A 106 6.17 8.02 -4.68
N ARG A 107 6.26 6.83 -4.08
CA ARG A 107 6.97 5.68 -4.63
C ARG A 107 6.02 4.82 -5.45
N LEU A 108 6.52 4.32 -6.56
CA LEU A 108 5.79 3.41 -7.43
C LEU A 108 6.63 2.15 -7.63
N PHE A 109 5.98 1.00 -7.52
CA PHE A 109 6.57 -0.31 -7.71
C PHE A 109 5.71 -1.12 -8.67
N LYS A 110 6.34 -2.01 -9.42
CA LYS A 110 5.64 -3.06 -10.15
C LYS A 110 5.19 -4.12 -9.15
N TYR A 111 3.90 -4.46 -9.18
CA TYR A 111 3.32 -5.48 -8.31
C TYR A 111 3.22 -6.79 -9.08
N LEU A 112 3.97 -7.79 -8.66
CA LEU A 112 4.02 -9.12 -9.27
C LEU A 112 3.14 -10.06 -8.43
N PRO A 113 1.92 -10.40 -8.89
CA PRO A 113 1.09 -11.37 -8.21
C PRO A 113 1.83 -12.71 -8.18
N HIS A 114 1.68 -13.44 -7.08
CA HIS A 114 2.13 -14.81 -7.11
C HIS A 114 1.10 -15.65 -7.87
N HIS A 115 1.50 -16.17 -9.01
CA HIS A 115 0.75 -17.22 -9.68
C HIS A 115 0.99 -18.51 -8.89
N SER A 116 0.12 -18.86 -7.94
CA SER A 116 0.11 -20.26 -7.45
C SER A 116 -0.07 -21.12 -8.69
N ALA A 117 0.86 -22.02 -8.98
CA ALA A 117 0.95 -22.89 -10.16
C ALA A 117 -0.38 -23.38 -10.76
N HIS A 118 -1.12 -22.50 -11.45
CA HIS A 118 -2.42 -22.78 -12.04
C HIS A 118 -2.50 -22.22 -13.46
N SER A 119 -1.43 -22.37 -14.23
CA SER A 119 -1.48 -22.35 -15.69
C SER A 119 -0.99 -23.65 -16.34
N MET A 120 -0.71 -24.71 -15.54
CA MET A 120 -0.33 -26.04 -16.04
C MET A 120 -1.00 -27.19 -15.26
N GLN A 121 -2.31 -27.11 -15.01
CA GLN A 121 -3.10 -28.32 -14.77
C GLN A 121 -4.14 -28.43 -15.89
N LEU A 122 -3.62 -28.63 -17.11
CA LEU A 122 -4.32 -29.46 -18.07
C LEU A 122 -4.24 -30.88 -17.52
N ASP A 123 -5.40 -31.50 -17.29
CA ASP A 123 -5.60 -32.93 -17.07
C ASP A 123 -4.80 -33.57 -15.91
N ALA A 124 -5.38 -33.51 -14.72
CA ALA A 124 -5.14 -34.50 -13.69
C ALA A 124 -6.45 -34.76 -12.94
N ASP A 125 -7.33 -35.51 -13.59
CA ASP A 125 -8.31 -36.31 -12.87
C ASP A 125 -7.58 -37.21 -11.86
N SER A 126 -8.28 -37.51 -10.77
CA SER A 126 -8.02 -38.59 -9.82
C SER A 126 -7.34 -38.21 -8.50
N TRP A 127 -7.87 -38.85 -7.44
CA TRP A 127 -7.32 -39.02 -6.10
C TRP A 127 -7.61 -37.94 -5.06
N ILE A 128 -8.87 -37.88 -4.61
CA ILE A 128 -9.14 -37.89 -3.16
C ILE A 128 -10.26 -38.90 -2.92
N GLU A 129 -9.90 -40.14 -2.57
CA GLU A 129 -10.82 -41.05 -1.88
C GLU A 129 -11.12 -40.43 -0.51
N ASN A 130 -12.42 -40.28 -0.21
CA ASN A 130 -12.90 -39.80 1.06
C ASN A 130 -12.48 -40.77 2.18
N ASP A 131 -11.69 -40.26 3.12
CA ASP A 131 -11.38 -40.92 4.38
C ASP A 131 -12.63 -40.91 5.27
N ASN A 132 -13.43 -41.98 5.19
CA ASN A 132 -14.62 -42.17 6.04
C ASN A 132 -14.21 -42.63 7.44
N LEU A 133 -14.07 -41.64 8.33
CA LEU A 133 -14.37 -41.60 9.76
C LEU A 133 -14.72 -42.95 10.43
N SER A 134 -13.80 -43.47 11.26
CA SER A 134 -14.13 -44.46 12.29
C SER A 134 -14.79 -43.77 13.51
N VAL A 135 -15.97 -44.25 13.88
CA VAL A 135 -16.86 -43.73 14.91
C VAL A 135 -16.44 -44.20 16.32
N ASP A 136 -16.11 -43.22 17.16
CA ASP A 136 -16.51 -42.99 18.56
C ASP A 136 -16.36 -44.08 19.67
N LYS A 137 -15.79 -43.60 20.78
CA LYS A 137 -16.15 -43.81 22.21
C LYS A 137 -15.78 -45.06 23.02
N ASN A 138 -14.88 -44.82 23.99
CA ASN A 138 -15.14 -44.67 25.44
C ASN A 138 -14.19 -45.51 26.30
N VAL A 139 -13.74 -44.93 27.43
CA VAL A 139 -13.50 -45.53 28.77
C VAL A 139 -12.42 -44.71 29.50
N ASP A 140 -12.87 -44.03 30.56
CA ASP A 140 -12.25 -43.72 31.87
C ASP A 140 -10.80 -43.15 31.92
N ASP A 141 -10.38 -42.24 32.79
CA ASP A 141 -10.78 -41.96 34.17
C ASP A 141 -10.07 -40.67 34.67
N GLN A 142 -10.61 -40.08 35.74
CA GLN A 142 -9.89 -39.51 36.89
C GLN A 142 -9.12 -38.16 36.87
N ALA A 143 -9.75 -37.20 37.55
CA ALA A 143 -9.27 -36.37 38.67
C ALA A 143 -8.21 -35.25 38.50
N ASP A 144 -8.67 -34.07 38.96
CA ASP A 144 -8.05 -33.14 39.92
C ASP A 144 -6.89 -32.19 39.54
N SER A 145 -7.09 -30.98 40.08
CA SER A 145 -6.10 -30.07 40.67
C SER A 145 -5.38 -29.03 39.80
N SER A 146 -5.72 -27.78 40.16
CA SER A 146 -4.94 -26.55 40.15
C SER A 146 -3.43 -26.62 39.84
N SER A 147 -2.94 -25.68 39.03
CA SER A 147 -2.09 -24.55 39.50
C SER A 147 -1.20 -23.97 38.39
N ILE A 148 -1.26 -22.64 38.32
CA ILE A 148 -0.23 -21.66 37.94
C ILE A 148 1.15 -22.23 37.57
N ARG A 149 1.67 -21.83 36.40
CA ARG A 149 3.09 -21.45 36.20
C ARG A 149 3.30 -20.74 34.86
N SER A 150 3.55 -19.43 34.94
CA SER A 150 4.36 -18.72 33.97
C SER A 150 5.77 -19.31 33.95
N ARG A 151 6.34 -19.54 32.75
CA ARG A 151 7.79 -19.41 32.43
C ARG A 151 8.09 -19.96 31.04
N GLY A 152 8.85 -19.18 30.26
CA GLY A 152 9.70 -19.72 29.20
C GLY A 152 9.37 -19.24 27.78
N SER A 153 9.56 -17.94 27.52
CA SER A 153 9.94 -17.51 26.17
C SER A 153 11.38 -17.96 25.95
N LEU A 154 11.59 -19.13 25.34
CA LEU A 154 12.86 -19.52 24.76
C LEU A 154 12.60 -20.66 23.75
N HIS A 155 13.03 -20.41 22.50
CA HIS A 155 13.19 -21.35 21.38
C HIS A 155 11.93 -21.76 20.58
N SER A 156 11.87 -21.28 19.33
CA SER A 156 11.47 -22.11 18.18
C SER A 156 12.34 -21.74 16.98
N ALA A 157 13.56 -22.29 16.97
CA ALA A 157 14.25 -22.61 15.73
C ALA A 157 13.89 -24.06 15.40
N ALA A 158 12.89 -24.23 14.53
CA ALA A 158 12.57 -25.45 13.77
C ALA A 158 11.60 -24.99 12.67
N SER A 159 12.05 -24.79 11.43
CA SER A 159 12.12 -25.85 10.42
C SER A 159 10.85 -26.71 10.37
N GLY A 160 9.70 -26.06 10.21
CA GLY A 160 8.53 -26.65 9.55
C GLY A 160 8.49 -26.11 8.13
N GLU A 161 8.45 -26.99 7.13
CA GLU A 161 8.06 -26.66 5.76
C GLU A 161 6.58 -26.24 5.75
N HIS A 162 6.29 -25.09 6.34
CA HIS A 162 5.09 -24.38 5.99
C HIS A 162 5.31 -23.95 4.54
N LYS A 163 4.67 -24.62 3.59
CA LYS A 163 4.36 -24.03 2.28
C LYS A 163 3.52 -22.78 2.58
N GLY A 164 4.21 -21.70 2.94
CA GLY A 164 3.62 -20.40 3.16
C GLY A 164 2.87 -20.03 1.91
N LEU A 165 1.72 -19.40 2.09
CA LEU A 165 0.93 -18.98 0.94
C LEU A 165 1.82 -18.14 0.02
N PRO A 166 1.72 -18.38 -1.29
CA PRO A 166 2.53 -17.69 -2.27
C PRO A 166 2.44 -16.17 -2.12
N MET A 167 3.53 -15.52 -1.68
CA MET A 167 3.52 -14.07 -1.42
C MET A 167 3.78 -13.27 -2.70
N PRO A 168 3.04 -12.18 -2.94
CA PRO A 168 3.30 -11.26 -4.05
C PRO A 168 4.63 -10.54 -3.86
N ARG A 169 5.29 -10.19 -4.97
CA ARG A 169 6.60 -9.51 -4.97
C ARG A 169 6.44 -8.07 -5.46
N LEU A 170 7.21 -7.17 -4.88
CA LEU A 170 7.34 -5.79 -5.37
C LEU A 170 8.68 -5.65 -6.09
N GLN A 171 8.65 -5.06 -7.28
CA GLN A 171 9.84 -4.76 -8.06
C GLN A 171 9.95 -3.25 -8.28
N SER A 172 11.12 -2.70 -7.96
CA SER A 172 11.43 -1.30 -8.25
C SER A 172 11.56 -1.07 -9.76
N PHE A 173 11.12 0.09 -10.21
CA PHE A 173 11.40 0.55 -11.56
C PHE A 173 12.88 0.92 -11.71
N SER A 174 13.41 0.72 -12.91
CA SER A 174 14.76 1.18 -13.29
C SER A 174 14.81 2.70 -13.31
N SER A 175 16.02 3.26 -13.18
CA SER A 175 16.25 4.70 -13.25
C SER A 175 15.65 5.29 -14.53
N GLY A 176 14.94 6.41 -14.40
CA GLY A 176 14.28 7.09 -15.51
C GLY A 176 13.00 6.46 -16.03
N GLN A 177 12.50 5.36 -15.45
CA GLN A 177 11.18 4.81 -15.80
C GLN A 177 10.03 5.50 -15.06
N VAL A 178 10.24 6.00 -13.85
CA VAL A 178 9.24 6.78 -13.13
C VAL A 178 9.76 8.20 -12.98
N PHE A 179 8.95 9.18 -13.38
CA PHE A 179 9.24 10.59 -13.19
C PHE A 179 8.18 11.19 -12.27
N ASN A 180 8.62 11.79 -11.17
CA ASN A 180 7.74 12.50 -10.25
C ASN A 180 7.71 13.99 -10.64
N CYS A 181 6.59 14.41 -11.22
CA CYS A 181 6.36 15.78 -11.69
C CYS A 181 6.29 16.80 -10.56
N SER A 182 5.96 16.36 -9.34
CA SER A 182 5.81 17.21 -8.17
C SER A 182 7.04 17.27 -7.27
N THR A 183 8.13 16.58 -7.65
CA THR A 183 9.42 16.73 -6.96
C THR A 183 9.87 18.19 -6.99
N GLY A 184 10.18 18.75 -5.81
CA GLY A 184 10.60 20.14 -5.65
C GLY A 184 9.46 21.16 -5.62
N MET A 185 8.20 20.73 -5.78
CA MET A 185 7.06 21.61 -5.55
C MET A 185 6.82 21.82 -4.06
N GLN A 186 6.29 22.99 -3.71
CA GLN A 186 5.88 23.34 -2.35
C GLN A 186 4.50 24.00 -2.36
N ILE A 187 3.77 23.89 -1.26
CA ILE A 187 2.48 24.54 -1.03
C ILE A 187 2.55 25.42 0.22
N LEU A 188 1.92 26.60 0.16
CA LEU A 188 1.80 27.49 1.30
C LEU A 188 0.74 26.95 2.28
N VAL A 189 1.14 26.73 3.53
CA VAL A 189 0.28 26.39 4.65
C VAL A 189 0.24 27.55 5.62
N ILE A 190 -0.96 27.99 5.98
CA ILE A 190 -1.19 29.07 6.94
C ILE A 190 -1.25 28.48 8.35
N PRO A 191 -0.73 29.17 9.38
CA PRO A 191 -0.96 28.76 10.77
C PRO A 191 -2.46 28.64 11.08
N SER A 192 -2.84 27.62 11.85
CA SER A 192 -4.12 27.70 12.56
C SER A 192 -4.07 28.90 13.50
N LYS A 193 -5.19 29.60 13.68
CA LYS A 193 -5.31 30.54 14.80
C LYS A 193 -5.43 29.68 16.07
N ASP A 194 -4.31 29.23 16.61
CA ASP A 194 -4.32 28.72 17.98
C ASP A 194 -4.26 29.93 18.92
N ASP A 195 -5.33 30.11 19.69
CA ASP A 195 -5.49 31.09 20.78
C ASP A 195 -4.57 30.78 21.97
N HIS A 196 -3.31 30.43 21.71
CA HIS A 196 -2.29 30.18 22.73
C HIS A 196 -1.38 31.39 22.95
N VAL A 197 -1.96 32.59 22.89
CA VAL A 197 -1.35 33.73 23.58
C VAL A 197 -1.53 33.45 25.07
N LEU A 198 -0.51 32.89 25.70
CA LEU A 198 -0.33 33.06 27.15
C LEU A 198 -0.12 34.55 27.38
N GLU A 199 -1.20 35.28 27.68
CA GLU A 199 -1.12 36.64 28.20
C GLU A 199 -0.39 36.57 29.55
N VAL A 200 0.91 36.79 29.52
CA VAL A 200 1.70 36.94 30.74
C VAL A 200 1.43 38.35 31.26
N ASN A 201 0.38 38.49 32.08
CA ASN A 201 0.14 39.72 32.82
C ASN A 201 1.27 39.91 33.84
N ILE A 202 2.20 40.82 33.54
CA ILE A 202 3.20 41.29 34.50
C ILE A 202 2.44 42.15 35.52
N THR A 203 2.40 41.69 36.77
CA THR A 203 1.81 42.41 37.91
C THR A 203 2.86 43.30 38.57
#